data_AF-A0A8B6HLC6-F1
#
_entry.id   AF-A0A8B6HLC6-F1
#
_cell.length_a   1.000
_cell.length_b   1.000
_cell.length_c   1.000
_cell.angle_alpha   90.00
_cell.angle_beta   90.00
_cell.angle_gamma   90.00
#
_symmetry.space_group_name_H-M   'P 1'
#
loop_
_entity.id
_entity.type
_entity.pdbx_description
1 polymer ?
#
loop_
_entity_poly.entity_id
_entity_poly.type
_entity_poly.pdbx_seq_one_letter_code
_entity_poly.pdbx_strand_id
1 'polypeptide(L)'
;MYIQKMKYFIVLCILGIVWCTNYHLRRNTKCTISHDCPSSAPCCRDANNQKLPHQLGYFPSPLDGAVGTCSSVLGKKGDVCDSCGCESGYKCYRPVSGRCCPPMRCYNATWVEQQQHYWANCNPPTCFYPP
;
A
#
# COMPACT_ATOMS: atom_id res chain seq x y z
N MET A 1 28.40 -22.62 -39.24
CA MET A 1 27.32 -22.71 -38.22
C MET A 1 27.67 -22.20 -36.82
N TYR A 2 28.95 -21.99 -36.45
CA TYR A 2 29.35 -21.56 -35.09
C TYR A 2 29.04 -20.08 -34.77
N ILE A 3 29.14 -19.20 -35.77
CA ILE A 3 28.97 -17.74 -35.64
C ILE A 3 27.52 -17.35 -35.31
N GLN A 4 26.53 -18.12 -35.80
CA GLN A 4 25.12 -17.85 -35.51
C GLN A 4 24.79 -18.11 -34.03
N LYS A 5 25.31 -19.19 -33.44
CA LYS A 5 25.07 -19.52 -32.02
C LYS A 5 25.65 -18.48 -31.06
N MET A 6 26.80 -17.88 -31.38
CA MET A 6 27.36 -16.79 -30.57
C MET A 6 26.48 -15.53 -30.58
N LYS A 7 25.88 -15.17 -31.73
CA LYS A 7 25.02 -13.99 -31.82
C LYS A 7 23.78 -14.10 -30.93
N TYR A 8 23.15 -15.28 -30.88
CA TYR A 8 22.00 -15.52 -29.99
C TYR A 8 22.36 -15.46 -28.51
N PHE A 9 23.55 -15.95 -28.14
CA PHE A 9 24.03 -15.92 -26.76
C PHE A 9 24.24 -14.48 -26.27
N ILE A 10 24.83 -13.62 -27.12
CA ILE A 10 25.04 -12.20 -26.82
C ILE A 10 23.70 -11.48 -26.64
N VAL A 11 22.73 -11.71 -27.52
CA VAL A 11 21.39 -11.09 -27.43
C VAL A 11 20.67 -11.49 -26.14
N LEU A 12 20.73 -12.77 -25.75
CA LEU A 12 20.13 -13.25 -24.50
C LEU A 12 20.80 -12.63 -23.26
N CYS A 13 22.13 -12.50 -23.25
CA CYS A 13 22.84 -11.82 -22.17
C CYS A 13 22.45 -10.35 -22.05
N ILE A 14 22.35 -9.62 -23.17
CA ILE A 14 21.95 -8.21 -23.16
C ILE A 14 20.53 -8.06 -22.64
N LEU A 15 19.59 -8.89 -23.09
CA LEU A 15 18.20 -8.89 -22.59
C LEU A 15 18.14 -9.20 -21.09
N GLY A 16 18.95 -10.15 -20.60
CA GLY A 16 19.04 -10.47 -19.17
C GLY A 16 19.58 -9.31 -18.32
N ILE A 17 20.60 -8.59 -18.80
CA ILE A 17 21.17 -7.43 -18.11
C ILE A 17 20.16 -6.27 -18.05
N VAL A 18 19.43 -6.02 -19.14
CA VAL A 18 18.37 -5.00 -19.18
C VAL A 18 17.24 -5.35 -18.21
N TRP A 19 16.89 -6.63 -18.09
CA TRP A 19 15.88 -7.09 -17.13
C TRP A 19 16.33 -6.88 -15.67
N CYS A 20 17.54 -7.30 -15.33
CA CYS A 20 18.09 -7.13 -13.97
C CYS A 20 18.23 -5.66 -13.57
N THR A 21 18.68 -4.79 -14.48
CA THR A 21 18.84 -3.36 -14.18
C THR A 21 17.50 -2.66 -14.00
N ASN A 22 16.51 -2.93 -14.85
CA ASN A 22 15.15 -2.39 -14.69
C ASN A 22 14.47 -2.87 -13.41
N TYR A 23 14.70 -4.14 -13.03
CA TYR A 23 14.16 -4.69 -11.81
C TYR A 23 14.79 -4.06 -10.55
N HIS A 24 16.11 -3.79 -10.56
CA HIS A 24 16.80 -3.11 -9.46
C HIS A 24 16.47 -1.61 -9.37
N LEU A 25 16.33 -0.92 -10.51
CA LEU A 25 15.91 0.49 -10.52
C LEU A 25 14.50 0.69 -9.94
N ARG A 26 13.58 -0.26 -10.15
CA ARG A 26 12.22 -0.20 -9.59
C ARG A 26 12.15 -0.38 -8.08
N ARG A 27 13.11 -1.08 -7.45
CA ARG A 27 13.14 -1.25 -5.98
C ARG A 27 13.73 -0.06 -5.23
N ASN A 28 14.45 0.84 -5.91
CA ASN A 28 15.22 1.90 -5.27
C ASN A 28 14.60 3.29 -5.42
N THR A 29 13.36 3.40 -5.91
CA THR A 29 12.64 4.67 -5.89
C THR A 29 12.34 5.03 -4.44
N LYS A 30 13.04 6.04 -3.93
CA LYS A 30 12.79 6.59 -2.60
C LYS A 30 11.44 7.26 -2.58
N CYS A 31 10.73 7.12 -1.47
CA CYS A 31 9.42 7.73 -1.26
C CYS A 31 9.31 8.18 0.19
N THR A 32 8.46 9.17 0.45
CA THR A 32 8.04 9.55 1.80
C THR A 32 6.57 9.20 2.02
N ILE A 33 5.80 9.11 0.93
CA ILE A 33 4.41 8.64 0.93
C ILE A 33 4.15 7.69 -0.25
N SER A 34 3.18 6.79 -0.09
CA SER A 34 2.78 5.85 -1.15
C SER A 34 2.30 6.53 -2.45
N HIS A 35 1.95 7.81 -2.41
CA HIS A 35 1.58 8.58 -3.61
C HIS A 35 2.80 8.92 -4.48
N ASP A 36 4.01 8.93 -3.92
CA ASP A 36 5.24 9.17 -4.68
C ASP A 36 5.59 7.98 -5.59
N CYS A 37 4.93 6.85 -5.36
CA CYS A 37 5.28 5.59 -5.99
C CYS A 37 4.52 5.31 -7.28
N PRO A 38 5.18 4.66 -8.26
CA PRO A 38 4.53 4.28 -9.51
C PRO A 38 3.51 3.16 -9.27
N SER A 39 2.52 3.04 -10.16
CA SER A 39 1.46 2.02 -10.06
C SER A 39 1.96 0.57 -10.00
N SER A 40 3.18 0.30 -10.50
CA SER A 40 3.81 -1.02 -10.42
C SER A 40 4.33 -1.39 -9.03
N ALA A 41 4.51 -0.42 -8.14
CA ALA A 41 5.01 -0.59 -6.78
C ALA A 41 4.38 0.48 -5.86
N PRO A 42 3.05 0.48 -5.68
CA PRO A 42 2.29 1.63 -5.21
C PRO A 42 2.47 1.96 -3.71
N CYS A 43 3.29 1.22 -2.98
CA CYS A 43 3.37 1.29 -1.53
C CYS A 43 4.72 1.81 -1.08
N CYS A 44 4.74 2.83 -0.23
CA CYS A 44 5.97 3.29 0.39
C CYS A 44 6.27 2.52 1.67
N ARG A 45 7.39 1.79 1.70
CA ARG A 45 7.77 0.90 2.80
C ARG A 45 9.19 1.14 3.28
N ASP A 46 9.44 0.82 4.54
CA ASP A 46 10.81 0.76 5.07
C ASP A 46 11.58 -0.47 4.53
N ALA A 47 12.83 -0.63 4.96
CA ALA A 47 13.68 -1.77 4.57
C ALA A 47 13.13 -3.14 5.02
N ASN A 48 12.21 -3.17 5.98
CA ASN A 48 11.56 -4.37 6.51
C ASN A 48 10.18 -4.64 5.89
N ASN A 49 9.80 -3.92 4.82
CA ASN A 49 8.47 -3.93 4.22
C ASN A 49 7.35 -3.51 5.19
N GLN A 50 7.66 -2.71 6.20
CA GLN A 50 6.69 -2.11 7.10
C GLN A 50 6.27 -0.74 6.58
N LYS A 51 5.06 -0.31 6.96
CA LYS A 51 4.60 1.03 6.65
C LYS A 51 5.50 2.04 7.37
N LEU A 52 5.87 3.13 6.68
CA LEU A 52 6.60 4.21 7.34
C LEU A 52 5.79 4.75 8.53
N PRO A 53 6.44 5.29 9.57
CA PRO A 53 5.73 5.96 10.65
C PRO A 53 5.00 7.21 10.09
N HIS A 54 3.69 7.32 10.31
CA HIS A 54 2.93 8.53 9.98
C HIS A 54 2.46 9.22 11.27
N GLN A 55 2.44 10.55 11.26
CA GLN A 55 1.69 11.30 12.25
C GLN A 55 0.20 10.96 12.11
N LEU A 56 -0.43 10.65 13.25
CA LEU A 56 -1.87 10.40 13.31
C LEU A 56 -2.60 11.74 13.17
N GLY A 57 -3.35 11.91 12.09
CA GLY A 57 -4.11 13.13 11.79
C GLY A 57 -5.07 12.93 10.62
N TYR A 58 -5.83 13.98 10.27
CA TYR A 58 -6.78 13.96 9.15
C TYR A 58 -6.08 13.66 7.81
N PHE A 59 -4.83 14.12 7.68
CA PHE A 59 -3.90 13.77 6.62
C PHE A 59 -2.68 13.10 7.26
N PRO A 60 -2.47 11.79 7.07
CA PRO A 60 -1.33 11.10 7.63
C PRO A 60 -0.04 11.55 6.93
N SER A 61 0.60 12.59 7.46
CA SER A 61 1.94 13.01 7.02
C SER A 61 2.99 12.04 7.54
N PRO A 62 4.01 11.69 6.75
CA PRO A 62 5.16 10.95 7.28
C PRO A 62 5.75 11.71 8.47
N LEU A 63 6.19 10.97 9.50
CA LEU A 63 7.00 11.56 10.57
C LEU A 63 8.28 12.15 9.96
N ASP A 64 8.68 13.35 10.40
CA ASP A 64 9.79 14.10 9.81
C ASP A 64 11.02 13.23 9.54
N GLY A 65 11.44 13.17 8.28
CA GLY A 65 12.62 12.42 7.85
C GLY A 65 12.43 10.92 7.58
N ALA A 66 11.21 10.37 7.72
CA ALA A 66 10.94 8.98 7.35
C ALA A 66 10.99 8.80 5.83
N VAL A 67 12.04 8.13 5.34
CA VAL A 67 12.22 7.79 3.92
C VAL A 67 12.13 6.27 3.76
N GLY A 68 11.32 5.86 2.80
CA GLY A 68 11.14 4.47 2.40
C GLY A 68 11.51 4.24 0.95
N THR A 69 11.16 3.05 0.48
CA THR A 69 11.30 2.59 -0.90
C THR A 69 9.96 2.09 -1.41
N CYS A 70 9.69 2.35 -2.69
CA CYS A 70 8.49 1.87 -3.35
C CYS A 70 8.50 0.35 -3.45
N SER A 71 7.38 -0.25 -3.07
CA SER A 71 7.19 -1.69 -2.91
C SER A 71 5.82 -2.10 -3.46
N SER A 72 5.71 -3.35 -3.89
CA SER A 72 4.44 -3.97 -4.26
C SER A 72 3.72 -4.60 -3.06
N VAL A 73 4.28 -4.50 -1.85
CA VAL A 73 3.69 -5.05 -0.62
C VAL A 73 2.53 -4.17 -0.14
N LEU A 74 1.31 -4.67 -0.36
CA LEU A 74 0.04 -4.02 -0.01
C LEU A 74 -0.17 -3.85 1.50
N GLY A 75 -1.09 -2.95 1.89
CA GLY A 75 -1.46 -2.63 3.27
C GLY A 75 -1.93 -3.86 4.06
N LYS A 76 -1.35 -4.10 5.23
CA LYS A 76 -1.75 -5.21 6.11
C LYS A 76 -2.86 -4.78 7.07
N LYS A 77 -3.44 -5.75 7.79
CA LYS A 77 -4.42 -5.46 8.86
C LYS A 77 -3.95 -4.34 9.79
N GLY A 78 -4.76 -3.30 9.93
CA GLY A 78 -4.51 -2.17 10.84
C GLY A 78 -3.62 -1.07 10.28
N ASP A 79 -2.97 -1.28 9.11
CA ASP A 79 -2.24 -0.23 8.40
C ASP A 79 -3.22 0.90 8.06
N VAL A 80 -2.77 2.14 8.22
CA VAL A 80 -3.49 3.32 7.72
C VAL A 80 -3.57 3.20 6.20
N CYS A 81 -4.75 3.39 5.63
CA CYS A 81 -4.89 3.37 4.19
C CYS A 81 -4.24 4.60 3.56
N ASP A 82 -3.63 4.38 2.41
CA ASP A 82 -3.18 5.39 1.46
C ASP A 82 -3.40 4.83 0.03
N SER A 83 -2.70 5.37 -0.97
CA SER A 83 -2.75 4.88 -2.35
C SER A 83 -2.28 3.43 -2.55
N CYS A 84 -1.63 2.81 -1.55
CA CYS A 84 -1.14 1.43 -1.60
C CYS A 84 -2.28 0.39 -1.66
N GLY A 85 -3.49 0.75 -1.21
CA GLY A 85 -4.57 -0.22 -1.01
C GLY A 85 -4.27 -1.23 0.10
N CYS A 86 -5.18 -2.19 0.29
CA CYS A 86 -5.05 -3.25 1.29
C CYS A 86 -4.79 -4.60 0.63
N GLU A 87 -4.13 -5.50 1.34
CA GLU A 87 -3.94 -6.89 0.90
C GLU A 87 -5.28 -7.64 0.79
N SER A 88 -5.27 -8.76 0.08
CA SER A 88 -6.48 -9.55 -0.15
C SER A 88 -7.15 -9.98 1.16
N GLY A 89 -8.49 -9.88 1.22
CA GLY A 89 -9.28 -10.13 2.43
C GLY A 89 -9.42 -8.92 3.35
N TYR A 90 -8.80 -7.79 3.02
CA TYR A 90 -8.95 -6.54 3.75
C TYR A 90 -9.52 -5.44 2.86
N LYS A 91 -10.27 -4.54 3.49
CA LYS A 91 -10.88 -3.38 2.85
C LYS A 91 -10.54 -2.14 3.66
N CYS A 92 -10.24 -1.09 2.93
CA CYS A 92 -10.02 0.21 3.54
C CYS A 92 -11.33 0.76 4.08
N TYR A 93 -11.39 1.03 5.39
CA TYR A 93 -12.61 1.50 6.03
C TYR A 93 -12.31 2.51 7.14
N ARG A 94 -13.19 3.52 7.25
CA ARG A 94 -13.23 4.46 8.38
C ARG A 94 -14.35 3.99 9.31
N PRO A 95 -14.02 3.53 10.54
CA PRO A 95 -15.04 3.23 11.54
C PRO A 95 -15.90 4.45 11.84
N VAL A 96 -17.20 4.23 11.97
CA VAL A 96 -18.12 5.22 12.53
C VAL A 96 -17.78 5.38 14.01
N SER A 97 -17.53 6.61 14.46
CA SER A 97 -17.28 6.93 15.85
C SER A 97 -17.90 8.28 16.21
N GLY A 98 -18.10 8.51 17.51
CA GLY A 98 -18.62 9.77 18.06
C GLY A 98 -17.57 10.88 18.13
N ARG A 99 -16.33 10.59 17.73
CA ARG A 99 -15.23 11.56 17.65
C ARG A 99 -14.90 11.83 16.19
N CYS A 100 -14.52 13.06 15.88
CA CYS A 100 -14.12 13.37 14.52
C CYS A 100 -12.88 12.56 14.12
N CYS A 101 -13.11 11.81 13.05
CA CYS A 101 -12.19 11.60 11.96
C CYS A 101 -11.06 10.61 12.23
N PRO A 102 -11.38 9.37 12.68
CA PRO A 102 -10.39 8.32 12.72
C PRO A 102 -9.80 8.10 11.31
N PRO A 103 -8.49 7.79 11.22
CA PRO A 103 -7.88 7.47 9.95
C PRO A 103 -8.51 6.21 9.37
N MET A 104 -8.64 6.16 8.05
CA MET A 104 -9.02 4.93 7.36
C MET A 104 -7.92 3.90 7.57
N ARG A 105 -8.30 2.66 7.87
CA ARG A 105 -7.35 1.54 8.03
C ARG A 105 -7.83 0.31 7.28
N CYS A 106 -6.91 -0.61 7.04
CA CYS A 106 -7.24 -1.92 6.46
C CYS A 106 -7.89 -2.81 7.54
N TYR A 107 -9.18 -3.09 7.36
CA TYR A 107 -9.95 -4.01 8.21
C TYR A 107 -10.38 -5.24 7.41
N ASN A 108 -10.74 -6.32 8.11
CA ASN A 108 -11.26 -7.51 7.45
C ASN A 108 -12.49 -7.13 6.60
N ALA A 109 -12.50 -7.55 5.33
CA ALA A 109 -13.53 -7.16 4.38
C ALA A 109 -14.95 -7.58 4.83
N THR A 110 -15.12 -8.77 5.39
CA THR A 110 -16.43 -9.25 5.84
C THR A 110 -16.94 -8.45 7.05
N TRP A 111 -16.04 -8.08 7.96
CA TRP A 111 -16.38 -7.18 9.06
C TRP A 111 -16.76 -5.78 8.55
N VAL A 112 -16.04 -5.25 7.55
CA VAL A 112 -16.39 -3.96 6.93
C VAL A 112 -17.78 -4.01 6.31
N GLU A 113 -18.13 -5.08 5.60
CA GLU A 113 -19.47 -5.26 5.03
C GLU A 113 -20.56 -5.29 6.11
N GLN A 114 -20.32 -6.03 7.21
CA GLN A 114 -21.23 -6.05 8.35
C GLN A 114 -21.42 -4.66 8.97
N GLN A 115 -20.33 -3.90 9.14
CA GLN A 115 -20.41 -2.53 9.65
C GLN A 115 -21.16 -1.61 8.68
N GLN A 116 -20.84 -1.67 7.39
CA GLN A 116 -21.53 -0.87 6.37
C GLN A 116 -23.03 -1.17 6.36
N HIS A 117 -23.41 -2.45 6.43
CA HIS A 117 -24.81 -2.87 6.51
C HIS A 117 -25.49 -2.40 7.80
N TYR A 118 -24.83 -2.54 8.96
CA TYR A 118 -25.34 -2.07 10.23
C TYR A 118 -25.61 -0.56 10.19
N TRP A 119 -24.61 0.24 9.81
CA TRP A 119 -24.73 1.70 9.78
C TRP A 119 -25.70 2.21 8.70
N ALA A 120 -25.84 1.51 7.58
CA ALA A 120 -26.81 1.85 6.54
C ALA A 120 -28.27 1.65 7.01
N ASN A 121 -28.51 0.69 7.90
CA ASN A 121 -29.84 0.39 8.44
C ASN A 121 -30.05 0.98 9.86
N CYS A 122 -29.06 1.69 10.38
CA CYS A 122 -29.13 2.24 11.72
C CYS A 122 -29.98 3.52 11.71
N ASN A 123 -31.22 3.41 12.20
CA ASN A 123 -32.09 4.55 12.44
C ASN A 123 -32.19 4.87 13.95
N PRO A 124 -32.12 6.16 14.35
CA PRO A 124 -32.38 6.56 15.73
C PRO A 124 -33.77 6.05 16.21
N PRO A 125 -33.94 5.68 17.49
CA PRO A 125 -33.05 5.90 18.64
C PRO A 125 -32.09 4.75 18.96
N THR A 126 -32.07 3.67 18.17
CA THR A 126 -31.28 2.45 18.47
C THR A 126 -29.79 2.55 18.12
N CYS A 127 -29.35 3.71 17.66
CA CYS A 127 -28.02 3.97 17.11
C CYS A 127 -27.24 4.93 18.00
N PHE A 128 -26.38 4.40 18.85
CA PHE A 128 -25.40 5.21 19.55
C PHE A 128 -24.07 5.12 18.83
N TYR A 129 -23.45 6.28 18.57
CA TYR A 129 -22.10 6.32 18.05
C TYR A 129 -21.15 5.64 19.04
N PRO A 130 -20.24 4.75 18.56
CA PRO A 130 -19.19 4.20 19.40
C PRO A 130 -18.29 5.32 19.95
N PRO A 131 -17.71 5.16 21.14
CA PRO A 131 -16.84 6.16 21.76
C PRO A 131 -15.59 6.53 20.94
#